data_AF-A0A9N9DK06-F1
#
_entry.id   AF-A0A9N9DK06-F1
#
_cell.length_a   1.000
_cell.length_b   1.000
_cell.length_c   1.000
_cell.angle_alpha   90.00
_cell.angle_beta   90.00
_cell.angle_gamma   90.00
#
_symmetry.space_group_name_H-M   'P 1'
#
loop_
_entity.id
_entity.type
_entity.pdbx_description
1 polymer ?
#
loop_
_entity_poly.entity_id
_entity_poly.type
_entity_poly.pdbx_seq_one_letter_code
_entity_poly.pdbx_strand_id
1 'polypeptide(L)' 'MGRGEAYHCLERYDEALVDLNKALEIEPDDPTALYYRGRINLMRKKFEGLVDVTRAMNIEPKLKEMFNAQR' A
#
# COMPACT_ATOMS: atom_id res chain seq x y z
N MET A 1 -6.14 23.35 2.68
CA MET A 1 -5.71 21.98 3.09
C MET A 1 -4.21 22.00 3.19
N GLY A 2 -3.73 22.27 4.40
CA GLY A 2 -2.35 22.69 4.68
C GLY A 2 -1.45 21.50 5.01
N ARG A 3 -0.14 21.74 4.94
CA ARG A 3 0.93 20.77 5.23
C ARG A 3 0.74 19.98 6.55
N GLY A 4 -0.06 20.49 7.50
CA GLY A 4 -0.42 19.78 8.73
C GLY A 4 -1.19 18.46 8.53
N GLU A 5 -2.03 18.34 7.50
CA GLU A 5 -2.72 17.06 7.18
C GLU A 5 -1.75 16.03 6.58
N ALA A 6 -0.73 16.49 5.86
CA ALA A 6 0.29 15.60 5.30
C ALA A 6 1.20 15.01 6.39
N TYR A 7 1.52 15.75 7.44
CA TYR A 7 2.35 15.24 8.55
C TYR A 7 1.60 14.25 9.46
N HIS A 8 0.30 14.46 9.70
CA HIS A 8 -0.53 13.50 10.44
C HIS A 8 -0.71 12.16 9.70
N CYS A 9 -0.67 12.16 8.36
CA CYS A 9 -0.62 10.93 7.57
C CYS A 9 0.77 10.28 7.55
N LEU A 10 1.86 11.07 7.66
CA LEU A 10 3.23 10.55 7.64
C LEU A 10 3.56 9.72 8.88
N GLU A 11 3.12 10.11 10.08
CA GLU A 11 3.27 9.28 11.28
C GLU A 11 2.52 7.95 11.16
N ARG A 12 1.30 8.01 10.62
CA ARG A 12 0.47 6.82 10.45
C ARG A 12 0.96 5.88 9.35
N TYR A 13 1.81 6.33 8.43
CA TYR A 13 2.40 5.44 7.42
C TYR A 13 3.41 4.49 8.02
N ASP A 14 4.24 4.92 8.97
CA ASP A 14 5.19 4.03 9.62
C ASP A 14 4.45 3.00 10.48
N GLU A 15 3.42 3.40 11.23
CA GLU A 15 2.55 2.48 11.98
C GLU A 15 1.80 1.52 11.05
N ALA A 16 1.20 2.03 9.96
CA ALA A 16 0.51 1.20 8.98
C ALA A 16 1.46 0.20 8.33
N LEU A 17 2.70 0.58 8.01
CA LEU A 17 3.69 -0.35 7.47
C LEU A 17 4.03 -1.46 8.46
N VAL A 18 4.08 -1.18 9.76
CA VAL A 18 4.28 -2.22 10.80
C VAL A 18 3.12 -3.21 10.80
N ASP A 19 1.88 -2.73 10.81
CA ASP A 19 0.70 -3.60 10.83
C ASP A 19 0.57 -4.41 9.53
N LEU A 20 0.82 -3.78 8.38
CA LEU A 20 0.82 -4.45 7.08
C LEU A 20 1.93 -5.50 6.97
N ASN A 21 3.10 -5.24 7.54
CA ASN A 21 4.17 -6.23 7.56
C ASN A 21 3.78 -7.44 8.41
N LYS A 22 3.19 -7.25 9.60
CA LYS A 22 2.68 -8.36 10.42
C LYS A 22 1.59 -9.15 9.70
N ALA A 23 0.68 -8.47 9.01
CA ALA A 23 -0.34 -9.14 8.20
C ALA A 23 0.31 -10.03 7.12
N LEU A 24 1.36 -9.55 6.47
CA LEU A 24 2.10 -10.28 5.44
C LEU A 24 3.05 -11.35 5.99
N GLU A 25 3.41 -11.30 7.27
CA GLU A 25 4.08 -12.43 7.95
C GLU A 25 3.11 -13.60 8.18
N ILE A 26 1.83 -13.29 8.42
CA ILE A 26 0.77 -14.29 8.64
C ILE A 26 0.23 -14.82 7.31
N GLU A 27 -0.07 -13.93 6.38
CA GLU A 27 -0.60 -14.22 5.05
C GLU A 27 0.22 -13.47 3.98
N PRO A 28 1.30 -14.09 3.45
CA PRO A 28 2.22 -13.43 2.51
C PRO A 28 1.62 -12.97 1.19
N ASP A 29 0.45 -13.49 0.86
CA ASP A 29 -0.29 -13.24 -0.36
C ASP A 29 -1.61 -12.48 -0.11
N ASP A 30 -1.80 -11.87 1.07
CA ASP A 30 -2.98 -11.04 1.30
C ASP A 30 -2.96 -9.84 0.33
N PRO A 31 -3.90 -9.79 -0.64
CA PRO A 31 -3.85 -8.81 -1.71
C PRO A 31 -4.10 -7.39 -1.18
N THR A 32 -4.83 -7.25 -0.08
CA THR A 32 -5.17 -5.98 0.53
C THR A 32 -3.94 -5.35 1.21
N ALA A 33 -3.20 -6.14 1.98
CA ALA A 33 -2.01 -5.73 2.70
C ALA A 33 -0.87 -5.42 1.74
N LEU A 34 -0.67 -6.25 0.71
CA LEU A 34 0.26 -5.95 -0.39
C LEU A 34 -0.10 -4.62 -1.08
N TYR A 35 -1.37 -4.42 -1.43
CA TYR A 35 -1.81 -3.18 -2.09
C TYR A 35 -1.53 -1.93 -1.26
N TYR A 36 -1.93 -1.93 0.03
CA TYR A 36 -1.73 -0.77 0.89
C TYR A 36 -0.26 -0.53 1.22
N ARG A 37 0.54 -1.59 1.47
CA ARG A 37 1.98 -1.45 1.71
C ARG A 37 2.68 -0.86 0.51
N GLY A 38 2.37 -1.38 -0.68
CA GLY A 38 2.90 -0.86 -1.93
C GLY A 38 2.50 0.60 -2.19
N ARG A 39 1.23 0.95 -1.95
CA ARG A 39 0.71 2.32 -2.08
C ARG A 39 1.42 3.31 -1.15
N ILE A 40 1.66 2.94 0.10
CA ILE A 40 2.40 3.76 1.07
C ILE A 40 3.85 3.96 0.61
N ASN A 41 4.53 2.89 0.17
CA ASN A 41 5.89 2.98 -0.34
C ASN A 41 6.00 3.89 -1.58
N LEU A 42 5.05 3.80 -2.52
CA LEU A 42 4.98 4.70 -3.67
C LEU A 42 4.78 6.17 -3.27
N MET A 43 3.92 6.45 -2.27
CA MET A 43 3.74 7.80 -1.73
C MET A 43 5.02 8.34 -1.10
N ARG A 44 5.84 7.46 -0.51
CA ARG A 44 7.18 7.80 0.02
C ARG A 44 8.27 7.85 -1.06
N LYS A 45 7.91 7.79 -2.35
CA LYS A 45 8.83 7.73 -3.51
C LYS A 45 9.75 6.51 -3.50
N LYS A 46 9.37 5.43 -2.81
CA LYS A 46 10.04 4.14 -2.84
C LYS A 46 9.42 3.27 -3.92
N PHE A 47 10.11 3.12 -5.04
CA PHE A 47 9.62 2.37 -6.20
C PHE A 47 9.46 0.86 -5.93
N GLU A 48 10.05 0.33 -4.84
CA GLU A 48 9.81 -1.03 -4.35
C GLU A 48 8.31 -1.31 -4.12
N GLY A 49 7.50 -0.29 -3.83
CA GLY A 49 6.06 -0.44 -3.69
C GLY A 49 5.33 -0.89 -4.96
N LEU A 50 5.93 -0.72 -6.15
CA LEU A 50 5.37 -1.26 -7.40
C LEU A 50 5.31 -2.78 -7.39
N VAL A 51 6.25 -3.45 -6.72
CA VAL A 51 6.29 -4.92 -6.63
C VAL A 51 5.06 -5.42 -5.89
N ASP A 52 4.79 -4.84 -4.72
CA ASP A 52 3.65 -5.22 -3.88
C ASP A 52 2.31 -4.92 -4.56
N VAL A 53 2.17 -3.72 -5.15
CA VAL A 53 0.96 -3.34 -5.89
C VAL A 53 0.71 -4.29 -7.06
N THR A 54 1.77 -4.66 -7.80
CA THR A 54 1.66 -5.59 -8.93
C THR A 54 1.28 -6.99 -8.46
N ARG A 55 1.88 -7.47 -7.37
CA ARG A 55 1.54 -8.78 -6.78
C ARG A 55 0.07 -8.80 -6.32
N ALA A 56 -0.37 -7.77 -5.61
CA ALA A 56 -1.76 -7.62 -5.18
C ALA A 56 -2.76 -7.70 -6.35
N MET A 57 -2.49 -6.98 -7.45
CA MET A 57 -3.34 -7.00 -8.65
C MET A 57 -3.36 -8.33 -9.39
N ASN A 58 -2.28 -9.11 -9.29
CA ASN A 58 -2.23 -10.44 -9.88
C ASN A 58 -3.02 -11.46 -9.08
N ILE A 59 -3.09 -11.28 -7.75
CA ILE A 59 -3.84 -12.15 -6.83
C ILE A 59 -5.34 -11.80 -6.87
N GLU A 60 -5.67 -10.51 -6.78
CA GLU A 60 -7.05 -10.02 -6.81
C GLU A 60 -7.23 -9.08 -8.03
N PRO A 61 -7.71 -9.61 -9.17
CA PRO A 61 -7.93 -8.83 -10.39
C PRO A 61 -8.86 -7.63 -10.19
N LYS A 62 -9.78 -7.68 -9.22
CA LYS A 62 -10.65 -6.54 -8.90
C LYS A 62 -9.88 -5.32 -8.38
N LEU A 63 -8.74 -5.53 -7.69
CA LEU A 63 -7.86 -4.43 -7.28
C LEU A 63 -7.21 -3.74 -8.48
N LYS A 64 -6.95 -4.49 -9.57
CA LYS A 64 -6.45 -3.95 -10.84
C LYS A 64 -7.48 -3.01 -11.49
N GLU A 65 -8.74 -3.41 -11.47
CA GLU A 65 -9.85 -2.59 -11.97
C GLU A 65 -10.03 -1.31 -11.14
N MET A 66 -10.01 -1.43 -9.80
CA MET A 66 -10.08 -0.28 -8.90
C MET A 66 -8.94 0.72 -9.12
N PHE A 67 -7.71 0.23 -9.31
CA PHE A 67 -6.55 1.09 -9.56
C PHE A 67 -6.62 1.79 -10.91
N ASN A 68 -7.03 1.08 -11.97
CA ASN A 68 -7.19 1.65 -13.30
C ASN A 68 -8.30 2.73 -13.34
N ALA A 69 -9.32 2.63 -12.47
CA ALA A 69 -10.38 3.63 -12.35
C ALA A 69 -9.98 4.91 -11.58
N GLN A 70 -8.85 4.89 -10.85
CA GLN A 70 -8.33 6.04 -10.10
C GLN A 70 -7.26 6.84 -10.86
N ARG A 71 -6.99 6.47 -12.12
CA ARG A 71 -5.97 7.06 -12.98
C ARG A 71 -6.61 7.93 -14.06
#